data_AF-A0A1L7WPL6-F1
#
_entry.id   AF-A0A1L7WPL6-F1
#
_cell.length_a   1.000
_cell.length_b   1.000
_cell.length_c   1.000
_cell.angle_alpha   90.00
_cell.angle_beta   90.00
_cell.angle_gamma   90.00
#
_symmetry.space_group_name_H-M   'P 1'
#
loop_
_entity.id
_entity.type
_entity.pdbx_description
1 polymer ?
#
loop_
_entity_poly.entity_id
_entity_poly.type
_entity_poly.pdbx_seq_one_letter_code
_entity_poly.pdbx_strand_id
1 'polypeptide(L)'
;MVLCFYASLVFTLTAQVVASSSKQRIFSSAFAIPGNASYDYVVVGGGTAGLAIASRLAETFSVAVIEAGGFYEVENGNQSVVPWYSLIMPVLSVSESYPRQPLVDWDLVSVPQTAAGDRRIHFARGKTLGGCSAINTMGYHRPTVGSFQYWADLVGDQSYTWPNVLPYFKKSTHLTPPDLQKRNVQNATVLYDPTAFDNSLNGPIHVSWGNWVDITGTWLSLAMQSIGLPLSPTGFSSGILSGYSGWVTSEIRAEDATRSSSDSYLRQAIENAQITVYTHTQATRILFDQGSPKKANGVLVSTAGFEYTISANKEVIVSAGVFHSPQLLMVSGIGPKATLDAHNIPVIADLPGVGQNLWDQIFFDILSGVNTPTTGALVADPTQSANILSQYLNNASGPYSSAGGFIAFEKIPKAQRNFTERTTSLLNTLPSDWPEIEYVVLAFPGANGSTVGAMSATIQAPFSRGNVTISSSSIADPPIINMAWLTDPADGELLVAAFKRCRQAWNSSVLTPIKVGPEIAPGEAVQSDEDILAWIRTQVVPIWHPSSTCKINLFLQHSRPPNNKHGLAHRPRRRRTPCRSLQTLPSSVELFRPHPYQSRTRNRSRRSGSVG
;
A
#
# COMPACT_ATOMS: atom_id res chain seq x y z
N MET A 1 -26.90 80.59 -2.92
CA MET A 1 -27.05 80.03 -4.29
C MET A 1 -27.32 78.54 -4.11
N VAL A 2 -28.52 78.03 -4.48
CA VAL A 2 -28.96 76.60 -4.45
C VAL A 2 -28.78 75.87 -3.09
N LEU A 3 -29.73 75.71 -2.16
CA LEU A 3 -31.11 75.16 -2.15
C LEU A 3 -31.25 73.62 -2.34
N CYS A 4 -31.77 72.94 -1.29
CA CYS A 4 -32.63 71.72 -1.32
C CYS A 4 -32.00 70.35 -1.70
N PHE A 5 -32.44 69.17 -1.21
CA PHE A 5 -33.25 68.72 -0.05
C PHE A 5 -33.22 67.15 0.01
N TYR A 6 -33.45 66.54 1.19
CA TYR A 6 -33.74 65.09 1.42
C TYR A 6 -32.66 64.07 0.98
N ALA A 7 -32.57 62.82 1.48
CA ALA A 7 -32.82 62.13 2.76
C ALA A 7 -32.67 60.62 2.46
N SER A 8 -32.39 59.80 3.49
CA SER A 8 -32.56 58.34 3.49
C SER A 8 -31.74 57.50 2.49
N LEU A 9 -30.74 56.77 3.02
CA LEU A 9 -30.94 55.32 3.24
C LEU A 9 -29.95 54.78 4.28
N VAL A 10 -30.50 54.20 5.36
CA VAL A 10 -29.72 53.37 6.30
C VAL A 10 -29.71 51.95 5.76
N PHE A 11 -28.52 51.39 5.51
CA PHE A 11 -28.33 49.96 5.39
C PHE A 11 -27.32 49.49 6.44
N THR A 12 -27.83 49.12 7.61
CA THR A 12 -27.08 48.35 8.61
C THR A 12 -26.81 46.96 8.07
N LEU A 13 -25.72 46.80 7.33
CA LEU A 13 -25.15 45.49 7.02
C LEU A 13 -24.35 45.00 8.25
N THR A 14 -25.06 44.60 9.31
CA THR A 14 -24.46 43.81 10.38
C THR A 14 -24.25 42.38 9.88
N ALA A 15 -23.32 42.22 8.94
CA ALA A 15 -22.72 40.95 8.65
C ALA A 15 -21.97 40.52 9.92
N GLN A 16 -22.56 39.60 10.69
CA GLN A 16 -21.81 38.83 11.67
C GLN A 16 -20.79 38.00 10.91
N VAL A 17 -19.62 38.60 10.65
CA VAL A 17 -18.41 37.85 10.40
C VAL A 17 -18.12 37.12 11.70
N VAL A 18 -18.70 35.92 11.84
CA VAL A 18 -18.15 34.90 12.71
C VAL A 18 -16.81 34.56 12.10
N ALA A 19 -15.80 35.34 12.49
CA ALA A 19 -14.42 35.02 12.23
C ALA A 19 -14.13 33.73 13.01
N SER A 20 -14.35 32.60 12.34
CA SER A 20 -13.75 31.33 12.68
C SER A 20 -12.23 31.51 12.57
N SER A 21 -11.64 32.10 13.60
CA SER A 21 -10.20 32.16 13.81
C SER A 21 -9.73 30.78 14.25
N SER A 22 -9.86 29.81 13.34
CA SER A 22 -9.01 28.63 13.34
C SER A 22 -7.58 29.15 13.19
N LYS A 23 -6.94 29.45 14.32
CA LYS A 23 -5.51 29.74 14.38
C LYS A 23 -4.82 28.54 13.74
N GLN A 24 -4.35 28.70 12.49
CA GLN A 24 -3.57 27.67 11.82
C GLN A 24 -2.43 27.28 12.76
N ARG A 25 -2.41 26.01 13.15
CA ARG A 25 -1.36 25.48 14.00
C ARG A 25 -0.04 25.59 13.24
N ILE A 26 0.97 26.16 13.87
CA ILE A 26 2.30 26.29 13.27
C ILE A 26 2.81 24.87 12.99
N PHE A 27 3.17 24.57 11.74
CA PHE A 27 3.55 23.22 11.30
C PHE A 27 4.60 22.57 12.20
N SER A 28 5.65 23.33 12.58
CA SER A 28 6.72 22.85 13.47
C SER A 28 6.24 22.42 14.86
N SER A 29 5.10 22.93 15.35
CA SER A 29 4.51 22.52 16.64
C SER A 29 3.88 21.12 16.63
N ALA A 30 3.88 20.44 15.48
CA ALA A 30 3.53 19.02 15.37
C ALA A 30 4.65 18.08 15.80
N PHE A 31 5.90 18.53 15.80
CA PHE A 31 7.06 17.66 16.02
C PHE A 31 7.52 17.75 17.47
N ALA A 32 7.70 16.58 18.09
CA ALA A 32 8.07 16.48 19.49
C ALA A 32 9.57 16.61 19.72
N ILE A 33 9.92 16.98 20.95
CA ILE A 33 11.26 16.85 21.50
C ILE A 33 11.34 15.49 22.23
N PRO A 34 12.44 14.73 22.12
CA PRO A 34 12.62 13.47 22.83
C PRO A 34 12.40 13.59 24.35
N GLY A 35 11.61 12.68 24.92
CA GLY A 35 11.25 12.72 26.34
C GLY A 35 9.93 12.02 26.65
N ASN A 36 9.73 11.66 27.92
CA ASN A 36 8.54 10.94 28.37
C ASN A 36 7.26 11.77 28.18
N ALA A 37 6.23 11.17 27.56
CA ALA A 37 4.94 11.81 27.34
C ALA A 37 3.78 10.80 27.36
N SER A 38 2.54 11.28 27.30
CA SER A 38 1.33 10.45 27.32
C SER A 38 0.27 11.00 26.37
N TYR A 39 -0.38 10.10 25.64
CA TYR A 39 -1.39 10.39 24.62
C TYR A 39 -2.57 9.42 24.77
N ASP A 40 -3.74 9.74 24.20
CA ASP A 40 -4.85 8.79 24.12
C ASP A 40 -4.45 7.57 23.28
N TYR A 41 -3.84 7.81 22.12
CA TYR A 41 -3.39 6.79 21.18
C TYR A 41 -1.91 6.99 20.82
N VAL A 42 -1.21 5.88 20.65
CA VAL A 42 0.17 5.87 20.12
C VAL A 42 0.21 4.97 18.89
N VAL A 43 0.55 5.54 17.75
CA VAL A 43 0.66 4.84 16.46
C VAL A 43 2.14 4.65 16.13
N VAL A 44 2.56 3.40 16.02
CA VAL A 44 3.94 3.04 15.66
C VAL A 44 4.03 2.81 14.16
N GLY A 45 4.86 3.61 13.48
CA GLY A 45 4.99 3.67 12.03
C GLY A 45 4.14 4.80 11.44
N GLY A 46 4.80 5.84 10.93
CA GLY A 46 4.24 6.94 10.13
C GLY A 46 4.08 6.59 8.65
N GLY A 47 3.79 5.33 8.35
CA GLY A 47 3.60 4.83 6.98
C GLY A 47 2.18 4.96 6.43
N THR A 48 1.94 4.32 5.28
CA THR A 48 0.70 4.38 4.48
C THR A 48 -0.59 4.26 5.31
N ALA A 49 -0.70 3.22 6.14
CA ALA A 49 -1.85 3.02 7.01
C ALA A 49 -1.75 3.82 8.32
N GLY A 50 -0.54 3.97 8.87
CA GLY A 50 -0.30 4.62 10.16
C GLY A 50 -0.75 6.08 10.19
N LEU A 51 -0.40 6.88 9.18
CA LEU A 51 -0.82 8.29 9.10
C LEU A 51 -2.31 8.43 8.84
N ALA A 52 -2.91 7.54 8.04
CA ALA A 52 -4.36 7.52 7.83
C ALA A 52 -5.12 7.24 9.14
N ILE A 53 -4.66 6.28 9.95
CA ILE A 53 -5.24 5.96 11.25
C ILE A 53 -5.02 7.10 12.25
N ALA A 54 -3.79 7.59 12.38
CA ALA A 54 -3.42 8.64 13.31
C ALA A 54 -4.23 9.92 13.08
N SER A 55 -4.34 10.34 11.81
CA SER A 55 -5.07 11.55 11.43
C SER A 55 -6.56 11.46 11.73
N ARG A 56 -7.19 10.30 11.50
CA ARG A 56 -8.62 10.08 11.82
C ARG A 56 -8.89 9.95 13.32
N LEU A 57 -7.92 9.49 14.13
CA LEU A 57 -8.02 9.51 15.58
C LEU A 57 -7.80 10.92 16.16
N ALA A 58 -6.90 11.70 15.55
CA ALA A 58 -6.56 13.05 15.98
C ALA A 58 -7.74 14.04 15.84
N GLU A 59 -8.73 13.74 14.98
CA GLU A 59 -10.02 14.45 14.87
C GLU A 59 -10.78 14.54 16.22
N THR A 60 -10.44 13.73 17.23
CA THR A 60 -11.13 13.71 18.54
C THR A 60 -10.21 13.46 19.74
N PHE A 61 -9.02 12.90 19.53
CA PHE A 61 -8.13 12.44 20.60
C PHE A 61 -6.71 12.98 20.46
N SER A 62 -5.93 12.93 21.54
CA SER A 62 -4.48 13.19 21.48
C SER A 62 -3.75 11.98 20.89
N VAL A 63 -2.95 12.19 19.84
CA VAL A 63 -2.29 11.09 19.12
C VAL A 63 -0.79 11.36 18.97
N ALA A 64 0.04 10.40 19.38
CA ALA A 64 1.44 10.34 18.99
C ALA A 64 1.65 9.41 17.78
N VAL A 65 2.45 9.84 16.82
CA VAL A 65 3.01 9.02 15.75
C VAL A 65 4.50 8.85 16.02
N ILE A 66 4.99 7.60 16.00
CA ILE A 66 6.39 7.24 16.16
C ILE A 66 6.91 6.77 14.80
N GLU A 67 7.82 7.51 14.17
CA GLU A 67 8.40 7.18 12.85
C GLU A 67 9.93 7.16 12.90
N ALA A 68 10.53 6.11 12.36
CA ALA A 68 11.97 5.87 12.41
C ALA A 68 12.77 6.66 11.36
N GLY A 69 12.12 7.11 10.28
CA GLY A 69 12.67 8.08 9.33
C GLY A 69 12.24 9.53 9.61
N GLY A 70 12.60 10.44 8.72
CA GLY A 70 12.11 11.82 8.71
C GLY A 70 11.23 12.12 7.51
N PHE A 71 11.65 13.06 6.66
CA PHE A 71 10.89 13.56 5.51
C PHE A 71 11.56 13.18 4.19
N TYR A 72 10.88 12.38 3.37
CA TYR A 72 11.37 11.98 2.05
C TYR A 72 11.69 13.17 1.14
N GLU A 73 10.95 14.27 1.23
CA GLU A 73 11.17 15.48 0.44
C GLU A 73 12.49 16.19 0.79
N VAL A 74 13.02 15.95 1.99
CA VAL A 74 14.26 16.55 2.51
C VAL A 74 15.43 15.57 2.40
N GLU A 75 15.21 14.31 2.78
CA GLU A 75 16.25 13.29 2.89
C GLU A 75 16.59 12.59 1.57
N ASN A 76 15.63 12.51 0.64
CA ASN A 76 15.83 11.94 -0.71
C ASN A 76 15.52 12.97 -1.83
N GLY A 77 14.93 14.11 -1.47
CA GLY A 77 14.68 15.22 -2.40
C GLY A 77 13.84 14.81 -3.61
N ASN A 78 14.24 15.29 -4.79
CA ASN A 78 13.50 15.05 -6.03
C ASN A 78 13.29 13.57 -6.37
N GLN A 79 14.16 12.66 -5.92
CA GLN A 79 14.02 11.20 -6.16
C GLN A 79 12.69 10.66 -5.63
N SER A 80 12.22 11.16 -4.48
CA SER A 80 10.92 10.79 -3.92
C SER A 80 9.80 11.79 -4.23
N VAL A 81 10.04 12.87 -4.96
CA VAL A 81 9.00 13.90 -5.25
C VAL A 81 8.55 13.90 -6.71
N VAL A 82 9.47 13.76 -7.66
CA VAL A 82 9.21 13.85 -9.10
C VAL A 82 8.78 12.48 -9.64
N PRO A 83 7.64 12.37 -10.35
CA PRO A 83 7.09 11.09 -10.80
C PRO A 83 8.04 10.20 -11.58
N TRP A 84 8.76 10.77 -12.54
CA TRP A 84 9.69 9.98 -13.38
C TRP A 84 10.78 9.28 -12.56
N TYR A 85 11.34 9.96 -11.55
CA TYR A 85 12.41 9.37 -10.75
C TYR A 85 11.94 8.15 -9.97
N SER A 86 10.65 8.05 -9.60
CA SER A 86 10.10 6.86 -8.94
C SER A 86 10.29 5.55 -9.69
N LEU A 87 10.52 5.58 -11.01
CA LEU A 87 10.74 4.39 -11.83
C LEU A 87 12.22 3.97 -11.90
N ILE A 88 13.12 4.83 -11.42
CA ILE A 88 14.59 4.66 -11.48
C ILE A 88 15.28 4.98 -10.16
N MET A 89 14.54 5.07 -9.04
CA MET A 89 15.10 5.27 -7.70
C MET A 89 16.10 4.15 -7.36
N PRO A 90 17.33 4.45 -6.88
CA PRO A 90 18.34 3.41 -6.61
C PRO A 90 17.90 2.29 -5.65
N VAL A 91 16.99 2.59 -4.72
CA VAL A 91 16.40 1.61 -3.78
C VAL A 91 15.60 0.50 -4.47
N LEU A 92 15.11 0.72 -5.69
CA LEU A 92 14.41 -0.31 -6.47
C LEU A 92 15.36 -1.39 -7.03
N SER A 93 16.67 -1.23 -6.88
CA SER A 93 17.60 -2.31 -7.21
C SER A 93 17.46 -3.46 -6.21
N VAL A 94 17.28 -4.66 -6.75
CA VAL A 94 17.03 -5.91 -6.01
C VAL A 94 18.31 -6.65 -5.61
N SER A 95 19.46 -6.17 -6.08
CA SER A 95 20.78 -6.77 -5.77
C SER A 95 21.13 -6.58 -4.30
N GLU A 96 21.79 -7.54 -3.68
CA GLU A 96 22.42 -7.38 -2.36
C GLU A 96 23.46 -6.24 -2.33
N SER A 97 24.04 -5.90 -3.49
CA SER A 97 25.04 -4.83 -3.66
C SER A 97 24.47 -3.50 -4.18
N TYR A 98 23.17 -3.25 -3.99
CA TYR A 98 22.49 -2.03 -4.45
C TYR A 98 23.05 -0.72 -3.83
N PRO A 99 22.83 0.44 -4.47
CA PRO A 99 23.22 1.73 -3.91
C PRO A 99 22.29 2.12 -2.73
N ARG A 100 22.74 1.82 -1.51
CA ARG A 100 22.00 2.04 -0.25
C ARG A 100 21.55 3.49 -0.06
N GLN A 101 20.37 3.69 0.52
CA GLN A 101 19.81 5.01 0.89
C GLN A 101 19.18 4.95 2.30
N PRO A 102 19.98 4.75 3.37
CA PRO A 102 19.52 4.41 4.72
C PRO A 102 18.72 5.51 5.45
N LEU A 103 18.56 6.67 4.83
CA LEU A 103 17.69 7.74 5.31
C LEU A 103 16.22 7.44 5.02
N VAL A 104 15.91 6.91 3.83
CA VAL A 104 14.53 6.64 3.37
C VAL A 104 14.22 5.17 3.14
N ASP A 105 15.22 4.29 3.18
CA ASP A 105 15.06 2.83 3.11
C ASP A 105 15.49 2.15 4.42
N TRP A 106 14.90 0.99 4.70
CA TRP A 106 15.30 0.09 5.79
C TRP A 106 16.45 -0.83 5.41
N ASP A 107 16.87 -0.83 4.14
CA ASP A 107 18.02 -1.57 3.62
C ASP A 107 17.92 -3.10 3.86
N LEU A 108 16.71 -3.67 3.75
CA LEU A 108 16.41 -5.06 4.11
C LEU A 108 16.84 -6.05 3.03
N VAL A 109 17.49 -7.14 3.44
CA VAL A 109 17.92 -8.23 2.53
C VAL A 109 17.36 -9.56 3.02
N SER A 110 16.75 -10.33 2.12
CA SER A 110 16.19 -11.65 2.43
C SER A 110 17.27 -12.71 2.70
N VAL A 111 16.85 -13.85 3.29
CA VAL A 111 17.62 -15.10 3.22
C VAL A 111 17.67 -15.61 1.77
N PRO A 112 18.62 -16.48 1.39
CA PRO A 112 18.67 -17.06 0.05
C PRO A 112 17.34 -17.70 -0.35
N GLN A 113 16.80 -17.29 -1.50
CA GLN A 113 15.55 -17.80 -2.04
C GLN A 113 15.84 -19.05 -2.86
N THR A 114 15.98 -20.20 -2.18
CA THR A 114 16.46 -21.47 -2.75
C THR A 114 15.74 -21.91 -4.02
N ALA A 115 14.41 -21.76 -4.08
CA ALA A 115 13.59 -22.09 -5.25
C ALA A 115 13.58 -21.00 -6.35
N ALA A 116 14.13 -19.81 -6.08
CA ALA A 116 14.25 -18.66 -6.99
C ALA A 116 15.72 -18.27 -7.24
N GLY A 117 16.55 -19.29 -7.53
CA GLY A 117 17.95 -19.12 -7.94
C GLY A 117 18.93 -18.88 -6.78
N ASP A 118 18.53 -19.21 -5.55
CA ASP A 118 19.32 -19.04 -4.30
C ASP A 118 19.80 -17.60 -4.04
N ARG A 119 19.13 -16.62 -4.64
CA ARG A 119 19.48 -15.21 -4.53
C ARG A 119 19.04 -14.64 -3.18
N ARG A 120 19.88 -13.80 -2.59
CA ARG A 120 19.48 -12.81 -1.59
C ARG A 120 18.93 -11.60 -2.34
N ILE A 121 17.81 -11.08 -1.86
CA ILE A 121 17.05 -10.03 -2.53
C ILE A 121 16.99 -8.81 -1.61
N HIS A 122 17.45 -7.66 -2.10
CA HIS A 122 17.15 -6.39 -1.47
C HIS A 122 15.66 -6.07 -1.63
N PHE A 123 15.00 -5.72 -0.53
CA PHE A 123 13.57 -5.47 -0.47
C PHE A 123 13.28 -4.10 0.15
N ALA A 124 13.31 -3.07 -0.70
CA ALA A 124 13.05 -1.69 -0.31
C ALA A 124 11.79 -1.53 0.54
N ARG A 125 11.90 -0.79 1.63
CA ARG A 125 10.78 -0.39 2.49
C ARG A 125 11.00 1.04 2.98
N GLY A 126 10.01 1.90 2.73
CA GLY A 126 10.07 3.30 3.14
C GLY A 126 10.24 3.46 4.66
N LYS A 127 11.34 4.08 5.05
CA LYS A 127 11.72 4.52 6.39
C LYS A 127 11.63 6.05 6.41
N THR A 128 10.42 6.57 6.47
CA THR A 128 10.11 8.00 6.30
C THR A 128 8.64 8.20 6.66
N LEU A 129 8.24 9.43 6.99
CA LEU A 129 6.84 9.82 6.91
C LEU A 129 6.30 9.52 5.51
N GLY A 130 5.10 8.95 5.43
CA GLY A 130 4.54 8.35 4.21
C GLY A 130 4.89 6.87 4.03
N GLY A 131 5.96 6.38 4.66
CA GLY A 131 6.47 5.01 4.53
C GLY A 131 6.64 4.62 3.07
N CYS A 132 6.11 3.46 2.68
CA CYS A 132 6.25 2.99 1.30
C CYS A 132 5.51 3.86 0.27
N SER A 133 4.48 4.63 0.63
CA SER A 133 3.84 5.57 -0.32
C SER A 133 4.75 6.73 -0.72
N ALA A 134 5.80 7.03 0.06
CA ALA A 134 6.82 8.02 -0.26
C ALA A 134 7.91 7.51 -1.25
N ILE A 135 7.95 6.20 -1.51
CA ILE A 135 8.96 5.55 -2.38
C ILE A 135 8.37 4.58 -3.42
N ASN A 136 7.04 4.43 -3.51
CA ASN A 136 6.38 3.56 -4.49
C ASN A 136 6.46 4.15 -5.92
N THR A 137 6.06 3.36 -6.92
CA THR A 137 5.92 3.77 -8.32
C THR A 137 4.59 4.51 -8.62
N MET A 138 3.86 4.90 -7.57
CA MET A 138 2.58 5.64 -7.54
C MET A 138 1.38 5.00 -8.25
N GLY A 139 1.47 3.79 -8.81
CA GLY A 139 0.32 3.12 -9.42
C GLY A 139 -0.84 2.95 -8.43
N TYR A 140 -2.03 3.47 -8.77
CA TYR A 140 -3.24 3.35 -7.96
C TYR A 140 -4.30 2.56 -8.72
N HIS A 141 -4.70 1.41 -8.17
CA HIS A 141 -5.90 0.71 -8.56
C HIS A 141 -6.52 0.05 -7.32
N ARG A 142 -7.70 -0.54 -7.48
CA ARG A 142 -8.36 -1.30 -6.42
C ARG A 142 -8.43 -2.78 -6.81
N PRO A 143 -8.61 -3.71 -5.86
CA PRO A 143 -8.83 -5.13 -6.16
C PRO A 143 -10.30 -5.40 -6.55
N THR A 144 -10.60 -6.66 -6.85
CA THR A 144 -11.92 -7.07 -7.32
C THR A 144 -12.97 -7.13 -6.21
N VAL A 145 -14.25 -7.13 -6.62
CA VAL A 145 -15.39 -7.33 -5.70
C VAL A 145 -15.27 -8.67 -4.96
N GLY A 146 -14.94 -9.74 -5.68
CA GLY A 146 -14.76 -11.08 -5.13
C GLY A 146 -13.58 -11.18 -4.17
N SER A 147 -12.47 -10.45 -4.38
CA SER A 147 -11.36 -10.39 -3.42
C SER A 147 -11.83 -9.95 -2.02
N PHE A 148 -12.69 -8.92 -1.96
CA PHE A 148 -13.25 -8.45 -0.69
C PHE A 148 -14.31 -9.37 -0.10
N GLN A 149 -15.07 -10.09 -0.92
CA GLN A 149 -15.98 -11.13 -0.41
C GLN A 149 -15.20 -12.31 0.19
N TYR A 150 -14.17 -12.80 -0.51
CA TYR A 150 -13.27 -13.85 0.00
C TYR A 150 -12.65 -13.46 1.34
N TRP A 151 -12.26 -12.19 1.50
CA TRP A 151 -11.76 -11.66 2.76
C TRP A 151 -12.82 -11.67 3.87
N ALA A 152 -14.02 -11.15 3.57
CA ALA A 152 -15.15 -11.13 4.51
C ALA A 152 -15.53 -12.53 5.01
N ASP A 153 -15.44 -13.54 4.13
CA ASP A 153 -15.75 -14.92 4.45
C ASP A 153 -14.60 -15.58 5.23
N LEU A 154 -13.34 -15.33 4.82
CA LEU A 154 -12.13 -15.83 5.50
C LEU A 154 -12.00 -15.36 6.95
N VAL A 155 -12.39 -14.12 7.25
CA VAL A 155 -12.34 -13.54 8.62
C VAL A 155 -13.69 -13.59 9.35
N GLY A 156 -14.76 -14.05 8.70
CA GLY A 156 -16.10 -14.11 9.28
C GLY A 156 -16.75 -12.74 9.57
N ASP A 157 -16.29 -11.66 8.93
CA ASP A 157 -16.85 -10.31 9.08
C ASP A 157 -17.24 -9.70 7.73
N GLN A 158 -18.55 -9.59 7.51
CA GLN A 158 -19.13 -8.99 6.32
C GLN A 158 -18.94 -7.46 6.24
N SER A 159 -18.29 -6.82 7.23
CA SER A 159 -17.84 -5.42 7.09
C SER A 159 -16.74 -5.23 6.04
N TYR A 160 -16.06 -6.32 5.62
CA TYR A 160 -15.04 -6.28 4.56
C TYR A 160 -15.60 -6.40 3.14
N THR A 161 -16.90 -6.65 2.93
CA THR A 161 -17.44 -6.78 1.56
C THR A 161 -17.37 -5.47 0.78
N TRP A 162 -17.26 -5.55 -0.55
CA TRP A 162 -17.06 -4.38 -1.44
C TRP A 162 -17.98 -3.18 -1.13
N PRO A 163 -19.31 -3.33 -0.94
CA PRO A 163 -20.19 -2.19 -0.65
C PRO A 163 -19.89 -1.49 0.69
N ASN A 164 -19.28 -2.20 1.65
CA ASN A 164 -18.92 -1.67 2.96
C ASN A 164 -17.51 -1.03 2.97
N VAL A 165 -16.60 -1.46 2.10
CA VAL A 165 -15.24 -0.89 1.98
C VAL A 165 -15.14 0.26 0.98
N LEU A 166 -15.95 0.28 -0.09
CA LEU A 166 -15.94 1.33 -1.12
C LEU A 166 -16.10 2.76 -0.56
N PRO A 167 -16.94 3.03 0.47
CA PRO A 167 -17.00 4.36 1.09
C PRO A 167 -15.67 4.83 1.69
N TYR A 168 -14.82 3.93 2.19
CA TYR A 168 -13.51 4.28 2.74
C TYR A 168 -12.49 4.55 1.64
N PHE A 169 -12.52 3.77 0.54
CA PHE A 169 -11.75 4.09 -0.66
C PHE A 169 -12.09 5.48 -1.19
N LYS A 170 -13.39 5.79 -1.34
CA LYS A 170 -13.87 7.12 -1.72
C LYS A 170 -13.39 8.21 -0.76
N LYS A 171 -13.51 8.00 0.56
CA LYS A 171 -13.04 8.95 1.59
C LYS A 171 -11.50 9.13 1.62
N SER A 172 -10.73 8.20 1.07
CA SER A 172 -9.26 8.31 1.05
C SER A 172 -8.72 9.20 -0.07
N THR A 173 -9.43 9.29 -1.20
CA THR A 173 -8.90 9.85 -2.46
C THR A 173 -9.66 11.07 -2.96
N HIS A 174 -8.94 12.03 -3.53
CA HIS A 174 -9.45 13.06 -4.43
C HIS A 174 -9.00 12.73 -5.86
N LEU A 175 -9.95 12.58 -6.79
CA LEU A 175 -9.64 12.30 -8.19
C LEU A 175 -9.56 13.58 -9.02
N THR A 176 -8.45 13.83 -9.70
CA THR A 176 -8.40 14.80 -10.80
C THR A 176 -8.45 14.07 -12.14
N PRO A 177 -9.42 14.38 -13.02
CA PRO A 177 -9.47 13.85 -14.39
C PRO A 177 -8.16 14.06 -15.19
N PRO A 178 -7.87 13.22 -16.19
CA PRO A 178 -6.63 13.32 -16.95
C PRO A 178 -6.63 14.58 -17.84
N ASP A 179 -5.53 15.34 -17.80
CA ASP A 179 -5.34 16.48 -18.69
C ASP A 179 -4.92 16.01 -20.10
N LEU A 180 -5.87 15.98 -21.01
CA LEU A 180 -5.66 15.56 -22.40
C LEU A 180 -4.90 16.60 -23.25
N GLN A 181 -4.68 17.84 -22.76
CA GLN A 181 -3.84 18.83 -23.44
C GLN A 181 -2.36 18.66 -23.09
N LYS A 182 -2.07 18.25 -21.85
CA LYS A 182 -0.69 17.95 -21.41
C LYS A 182 -0.20 16.60 -21.95
N ARG A 183 -1.08 15.59 -22.02
CA ARG A 183 -0.76 14.25 -22.52
C ARG A 183 -0.39 14.29 -24.01
N ASN A 184 0.82 13.84 -24.31
CA ASN A 184 1.52 13.95 -25.59
C ASN A 184 0.99 13.07 -26.74
N VAL A 185 0.07 12.13 -26.49
CA VAL A 185 -0.34 11.11 -27.47
C VAL A 185 -1.85 10.86 -27.47
N GLN A 186 -2.46 10.90 -28.65
CA GLN A 186 -3.91 10.73 -28.83
C GLN A 186 -4.40 9.29 -28.65
N ASN A 187 -3.52 8.29 -28.77
CA ASN A 187 -3.85 6.86 -28.63
C ASN A 187 -3.79 6.36 -27.17
N ALA A 188 -3.42 7.20 -26.20
CA ALA A 188 -3.42 6.85 -24.77
C ALA A 188 -4.70 7.33 -24.03
N THR A 189 -5.86 7.07 -24.66
CA THR A 189 -7.18 7.41 -24.13
C THR A 189 -7.41 6.70 -22.79
N VAL A 190 -7.65 7.49 -21.76
CA VAL A 190 -8.00 6.98 -20.43
C VAL A 190 -9.51 6.72 -20.39
N LEU A 191 -9.89 5.50 -20.05
CA LEU A 191 -11.27 5.11 -19.73
C LEU A 191 -11.37 4.80 -18.24
N TYR A 192 -12.34 5.42 -17.56
CA TYR A 192 -12.54 5.27 -16.13
C TYR A 192 -13.99 5.57 -15.74
N ASP A 193 -14.43 4.99 -14.64
CA ASP A 193 -15.70 5.31 -13.99
C ASP A 193 -15.49 6.40 -12.91
N PRO A 194 -15.93 7.65 -13.12
CA PRO A 194 -15.79 8.72 -12.13
C PRO A 194 -16.61 8.43 -10.86
N THR A 195 -17.66 7.62 -10.95
CA THR A 195 -18.51 7.28 -9.79
C THR A 195 -17.85 6.29 -8.84
N ALA A 196 -16.71 5.71 -9.21
CA ALA A 196 -15.83 4.98 -8.30
C ALA A 196 -15.18 5.90 -7.23
N PHE A 197 -15.18 7.21 -7.44
CA PHE A 197 -14.62 8.22 -6.55
C PHE A 197 -15.73 9.10 -5.95
N ASP A 198 -15.36 9.98 -5.02
CA ASP A 198 -16.26 11.00 -4.46
C ASP A 198 -15.45 12.15 -3.85
N ASN A 199 -15.16 13.16 -4.67
CA ASN A 199 -14.35 14.30 -4.25
C ASN A 199 -15.04 15.16 -3.18
N SER A 200 -16.36 15.03 -2.96
CA SER A 200 -17.07 15.78 -1.91
C SER A 200 -16.65 15.37 -0.49
N LEU A 201 -16.01 14.20 -0.35
CA LEU A 201 -15.46 13.69 0.90
C LEU A 201 -14.08 14.28 1.27
N ASN A 202 -13.50 15.12 0.40
CA ASN A 202 -12.20 15.78 0.60
C ASN A 202 -11.10 14.82 1.05
N GLY A 203 -10.94 13.71 0.30
CA GLY A 203 -9.90 12.71 0.54
C GLY A 203 -8.48 13.28 0.32
N PRO A 204 -7.52 13.04 1.22
CA PRO A 204 -6.20 13.70 1.16
C PRO A 204 -5.22 13.09 0.16
N ILE A 205 -5.47 11.89 -0.38
CA ILE A 205 -4.61 11.29 -1.41
C ILE A 205 -5.06 11.80 -2.78
N HIS A 206 -4.22 12.57 -3.47
CA HIS A 206 -4.52 13.04 -4.81
C HIS A 206 -4.22 11.90 -5.79
N VAL A 207 -5.24 11.53 -6.56
CA VAL A 207 -5.18 10.50 -7.60
C VAL A 207 -5.47 11.17 -8.93
N SER A 208 -4.60 10.96 -9.91
CA SER A 208 -4.74 11.52 -11.26
C SER A 208 -4.11 10.55 -12.27
N TRP A 209 -3.56 11.05 -13.37
CA TRP A 209 -2.75 10.29 -14.31
C TRP A 209 -1.50 11.10 -14.64
N GLY A 210 -0.41 10.43 -15.03
CA GLY A 210 0.76 11.11 -15.56
C GLY A 210 0.39 12.06 -16.71
N ASN A 211 0.91 13.29 -16.64
CA ASN A 211 0.70 14.33 -17.67
C ASN A 211 1.54 14.07 -18.93
N TRP A 212 2.35 13.01 -18.94
CA TRP A 212 3.09 12.50 -20.08
C TRP A 212 2.93 10.97 -20.18
N VAL A 213 2.99 10.44 -21.39
CA VAL A 213 2.88 9.01 -21.69
C VAL A 213 4.11 8.56 -22.48
N ASP A 214 4.71 7.45 -22.06
CA ASP A 214 5.80 6.82 -22.79
C ASP A 214 5.32 6.31 -24.17
N ILE A 215 6.01 6.73 -25.23
CA ILE A 215 5.64 6.41 -26.61
C ILE A 215 5.73 4.90 -26.87
N THR A 216 6.76 4.24 -26.34
CA THR A 216 6.89 2.77 -26.42
C THR A 216 5.72 2.10 -25.69
N GLY A 217 5.35 2.61 -24.51
CA GLY A 217 4.18 2.15 -23.76
C GLY A 217 2.88 2.17 -24.56
N THR A 218 2.70 3.13 -25.49
CA THR A 218 1.51 3.15 -26.37
C THR A 218 1.47 2.00 -27.39
N TRP A 219 2.62 1.53 -27.87
CA TRP A 219 2.68 0.37 -28.77
C TRP A 219 2.49 -0.93 -28.01
N LEU A 220 3.13 -1.06 -26.83
CA LEU A 220 2.97 -2.23 -25.97
C LEU A 220 1.52 -2.37 -25.45
N SER A 221 0.82 -1.26 -25.22
CA SER A 221 -0.61 -1.31 -24.86
C SER A 221 -1.51 -1.83 -25.99
N LEU A 222 -1.19 -1.51 -27.25
CA LEU A 222 -1.90 -2.07 -28.41
C LEU A 222 -1.59 -3.56 -28.60
N ALA A 223 -0.37 -3.99 -28.29
CA ALA A 223 -0.01 -5.41 -28.31
C ALA A 223 -0.80 -6.22 -27.28
N MET A 224 -0.94 -5.73 -26.04
CA MET A 224 -1.79 -6.35 -25.02
C MET A 224 -3.26 -6.44 -25.46
N GLN A 225 -3.79 -5.38 -26.08
CA GLN A 225 -5.14 -5.41 -26.65
C GLN A 225 -5.28 -6.45 -27.78
N SER A 226 -4.27 -6.58 -28.65
CA SER A 226 -4.29 -7.54 -29.77
C SER A 226 -4.34 -9.00 -29.33
N ILE A 227 -3.85 -9.32 -28.12
CA ILE A 227 -3.89 -10.68 -27.56
C ILE A 227 -5.14 -10.97 -26.72
N GLY A 228 -6.15 -10.09 -26.76
CA GLY A 228 -7.46 -10.28 -26.14
C GLY A 228 -7.67 -9.56 -24.80
N LEU A 229 -6.85 -8.55 -24.47
CA LEU A 229 -7.00 -7.73 -23.25
C LEU A 229 -7.43 -6.29 -23.62
N PRO A 230 -8.69 -6.06 -24.03
CA PRO A 230 -9.18 -4.73 -24.42
C PRO A 230 -9.14 -3.72 -23.26
N LEU A 231 -9.20 -2.43 -23.56
CA LEU A 231 -9.28 -1.39 -22.52
C LEU A 231 -10.51 -1.59 -21.62
N SER A 232 -10.32 -1.49 -20.30
CA SER A 232 -11.41 -1.51 -19.33
C SER A 232 -12.33 -0.31 -19.54
N PRO A 233 -13.66 -0.50 -19.70
CA PRO A 233 -14.60 0.60 -19.85
C PRO A 233 -14.75 1.45 -18.57
N THR A 234 -14.31 0.93 -17.41
CA THR A 234 -14.44 1.56 -16.09
C THR A 234 -13.09 1.81 -15.40
N GLY A 235 -11.97 1.53 -16.09
CA GLY A 235 -10.64 1.50 -15.47
C GLY A 235 -10.51 0.40 -14.42
N PHE A 236 -9.66 0.59 -13.41
CA PHE A 236 -9.38 -0.41 -12.37
C PHE A 236 -9.75 0.03 -10.94
N SER A 237 -10.66 1.00 -10.79
CA SER A 237 -11.11 1.50 -9.48
C SER A 237 -12.54 1.08 -9.09
N SER A 238 -13.30 0.44 -9.98
CA SER A 238 -14.69 -0.01 -9.73
C SER A 238 -14.80 -1.48 -9.31
N GLY A 239 -13.68 -2.17 -9.08
CA GLY A 239 -13.66 -3.58 -8.66
C GLY A 239 -13.77 -4.61 -9.80
N ILE A 240 -13.55 -4.17 -11.05
CA ILE A 240 -13.54 -5.01 -12.26
C ILE A 240 -12.16 -4.88 -12.91
N LEU A 241 -11.39 -5.97 -12.92
CA LEU A 241 -9.99 -6.00 -13.39
C LEU A 241 -9.80 -7.06 -14.48
N SER A 242 -10.06 -8.32 -14.15
CA SER A 242 -9.78 -9.49 -14.99
C SER A 242 -10.41 -9.41 -16.39
N GLY A 243 -9.61 -9.66 -17.41
CA GLY A 243 -9.99 -9.64 -18.82
C GLY A 243 -9.76 -8.30 -19.53
N TYR A 244 -9.15 -7.32 -18.85
CA TYR A 244 -8.97 -5.97 -19.37
C TYR A 244 -7.55 -5.43 -19.18
N SER A 245 -7.21 -4.45 -20.00
CA SER A 245 -6.03 -3.59 -19.87
C SER A 245 -6.46 -2.13 -19.61
N GLY A 246 -5.54 -1.23 -19.24
CA GLY A 246 -5.92 0.15 -18.98
C GLY A 246 -4.79 1.09 -18.59
N TRP A 247 -4.99 2.37 -18.90
CA TRP A 247 -4.14 3.46 -18.42
C TRP A 247 -4.48 3.77 -16.97
N VAL A 248 -3.56 3.45 -16.06
CA VAL A 248 -3.81 3.37 -14.63
C VAL A 248 -3.76 4.74 -13.99
N THR A 249 -4.65 4.97 -13.02
CA THR A 249 -4.54 6.11 -12.10
C THR A 249 -3.22 6.07 -11.33
N SER A 250 -2.70 7.24 -10.94
CA SER A 250 -1.48 7.38 -10.16
C SER A 250 -1.66 8.32 -8.97
N GLU A 251 -0.96 8.07 -7.87
CA GLU A 251 -0.90 8.92 -6.67
C GLU A 251 -0.06 10.20 -6.94
N ILE A 252 -0.57 11.08 -7.80
CA ILE A 252 0.09 12.31 -8.28
C ILE A 252 -0.86 13.50 -8.11
N ARG A 253 -0.33 14.62 -7.58
CA ARG A 253 -1.01 15.92 -7.56
C ARG A 253 -1.02 16.50 -8.97
N ALA A 254 -2.21 16.74 -9.52
CA ALA A 254 -2.35 17.20 -10.89
C ALA A 254 -1.93 18.68 -11.07
N GLU A 255 -1.94 19.48 -9.99
CA GLU A 255 -1.56 20.88 -10.02
C GLU A 255 -0.07 21.12 -10.34
N ASP A 256 0.83 20.32 -9.76
CA ASP A 256 2.29 20.49 -9.82
C ASP A 256 3.04 19.25 -10.33
N ALA A 257 2.31 18.18 -10.66
CA ALA A 257 2.82 16.85 -11.03
C ALA A 257 3.79 16.26 -10.00
N THR A 258 3.58 16.49 -8.70
CA THR A 258 4.36 15.85 -7.62
C THR A 258 3.69 14.60 -7.06
N ARG A 259 4.47 13.68 -6.48
CA ARG A 259 3.97 12.53 -5.72
C ARG A 259 2.98 12.95 -4.62
N SER A 260 1.76 12.42 -4.66
CA SER A 260 0.89 12.34 -3.48
C SER A 260 1.27 11.10 -2.65
N SER A 261 1.36 11.24 -1.34
CA SER A 261 1.70 10.15 -0.42
C SER A 261 0.80 10.21 0.82
N SER A 262 0.87 9.21 1.70
CA SER A 262 0.07 9.23 2.94
C SER A 262 0.49 10.33 3.92
N ASP A 263 1.60 11.03 3.68
CA ASP A 263 1.92 12.26 4.40
C ASP A 263 0.87 13.37 4.20
N SER A 264 0.10 13.35 3.09
CA SER A 264 -1.04 14.25 2.91
C SER A 264 -2.09 14.12 4.04
N TYR A 265 -2.26 12.92 4.65
CA TYR A 265 -3.09 12.77 5.85
C TYR A 265 -2.50 13.55 7.03
N LEU A 266 -1.18 13.44 7.24
CA LEU A 266 -0.49 14.12 8.32
C LEU A 266 -0.56 15.64 8.15
N ARG A 267 -0.28 16.18 6.96
CA ARG A 267 -0.39 17.62 6.67
C ARG A 267 -1.80 18.15 7.01
N GLN A 268 -2.85 17.48 6.54
CA GLN A 268 -4.24 17.83 6.86
C GLN A 268 -4.54 17.76 8.36
N ALA A 269 -3.98 16.78 9.09
CA ALA A 269 -4.16 16.65 10.54
C ALA A 269 -3.37 17.68 11.35
N ILE A 270 -2.17 18.08 10.91
CA ILE A 270 -1.37 19.11 11.60
C ILE A 270 -2.12 20.45 11.64
N GLU A 271 -2.79 20.82 10.55
CA GLU A 271 -3.57 22.06 10.49
C GLU A 271 -4.79 22.07 11.43
N ASN A 272 -5.42 20.91 11.64
CA ASN A 272 -6.80 20.80 12.14
C ASN A 272 -6.96 19.98 13.44
N ALA A 273 -5.92 19.29 13.92
CA ALA A 273 -6.06 18.22 14.92
C ALA A 273 -4.89 18.12 15.93
N GLN A 274 -5.11 17.40 17.04
CA GLN A 274 -4.15 17.21 18.13
C GLN A 274 -3.22 16.01 17.90
N ILE A 275 -2.49 16.06 16.77
CA ILE A 275 -1.45 15.10 16.41
C ILE A 275 -0.06 15.58 16.83
N THR A 276 0.78 14.68 17.32
CA THR A 276 2.20 14.90 17.59
C THR A 276 3.03 13.81 16.92
N VAL A 277 4.17 14.16 16.34
CA VAL A 277 5.03 13.27 15.57
C VAL A 277 6.43 13.26 16.17
N TYR A 278 6.95 12.05 16.38
CA TYR A 278 8.34 11.78 16.73
C TYR A 278 9.02 11.18 15.49
N THR A 279 9.74 12.00 14.73
CA THR A 279 10.57 11.56 13.60
C THR A 279 11.93 11.04 14.08
N HIS A 280 12.65 10.31 13.24
CA HIS A 280 13.94 9.67 13.55
C HIS A 280 13.92 8.86 14.86
N THR A 281 12.76 8.31 15.20
CA THR A 281 12.45 7.70 16.50
C THR A 281 11.94 6.28 16.28
N GLN A 282 12.73 5.29 16.65
CA GLN A 282 12.36 3.88 16.51
C GLN A 282 11.65 3.40 17.77
N ALA A 283 10.47 2.78 17.63
CA ALA A 283 9.86 2.05 18.74
C ALA A 283 10.62 0.74 18.97
N THR A 284 11.08 0.51 20.20
CA THR A 284 11.95 -0.62 20.56
C THR A 284 11.22 -1.75 21.27
N ARG A 285 10.14 -1.44 22.00
CA ARG A 285 9.32 -2.44 22.70
C ARG A 285 7.92 -1.89 23.02
N ILE A 286 6.89 -2.74 22.92
CA ILE A 286 5.55 -2.46 23.46
C ILE A 286 5.56 -2.74 24.96
N LEU A 287 5.05 -1.80 25.74
CA LEU A 287 4.95 -1.91 27.19
C LEU A 287 3.56 -2.40 27.60
N PHE A 288 3.52 -3.25 28.62
CA PHE A 288 2.30 -3.86 29.14
C PHE A 288 2.15 -3.58 30.64
N ASP A 289 0.91 -3.46 31.09
CA ASP A 289 0.61 -3.48 32.52
C ASP A 289 0.77 -4.88 33.14
N GLN A 290 0.68 -4.93 34.47
CA GLN A 290 0.69 -6.18 35.25
C GLN A 290 -0.72 -6.82 35.34
N GLY A 291 -1.64 -6.44 34.45
CA GLY A 291 -3.01 -6.92 34.43
C GLY A 291 -3.15 -8.35 33.91
N SER A 292 -4.35 -8.92 34.08
CA SER A 292 -4.75 -10.18 33.46
C SER A 292 -6.17 -10.05 32.90
N PRO A 293 -6.36 -9.99 31.56
CA PRO A 293 -5.32 -10.00 30.53
C PRO A 293 -4.41 -8.75 30.62
N LYS A 294 -3.14 -8.90 30.21
CA LYS A 294 -2.19 -7.79 30.11
C LYS A 294 -2.67 -6.79 29.06
N LYS A 295 -2.62 -5.49 29.37
CA LYS A 295 -2.98 -4.42 28.43
C LYS A 295 -1.71 -3.66 27.99
N ALA A 296 -1.56 -3.45 26.68
CA ALA A 296 -0.57 -2.50 26.16
C ALA A 296 -0.86 -1.08 26.69
N ASN A 297 0.13 -0.43 27.30
CA ASN A 297 -0.01 0.87 27.96
C ASN A 297 0.99 1.93 27.48
N GLY A 298 1.84 1.60 26.51
CA GLY A 298 2.80 2.51 25.90
C GLY A 298 3.83 1.79 25.06
N VAL A 299 4.85 2.52 24.63
CA VAL A 299 6.02 2.00 23.92
C VAL A 299 7.29 2.62 24.49
N LEU A 300 8.34 1.80 24.58
CA LEU A 300 9.72 2.28 24.68
C LEU A 300 10.17 2.68 23.28
N VAL A 301 10.80 3.84 23.16
CA VAL A 301 11.31 4.38 21.89
C VAL A 301 12.74 4.89 22.06
N SER A 302 13.48 4.98 20.96
CA SER A 302 14.83 5.55 20.92
C SER A 302 14.95 6.58 19.80
N THR A 303 15.47 7.77 20.13
CA THR A 303 15.84 8.81 19.15
C THR A 303 17.34 9.07 19.29
N ALA A 304 18.12 8.83 18.22
CA ALA A 304 19.58 8.96 18.24
C ALA A 304 20.28 8.24 19.43
N GLY A 305 19.73 7.10 19.88
CA GLY A 305 20.23 6.33 21.03
C GLY A 305 19.69 6.75 22.40
N PHE A 306 18.96 7.87 22.50
CA PHE A 306 18.30 8.28 23.74
C PHE A 306 16.96 7.56 23.91
N GLU A 307 16.84 6.69 24.91
CA GLU A 307 15.62 5.92 25.21
C GLU A 307 14.64 6.66 26.14
N TYR A 308 13.36 6.61 25.82
CA TYR A 308 12.27 7.17 26.64
C TYR A 308 10.93 6.47 26.35
N THR A 309 9.92 6.72 27.18
CA THR A 309 8.60 6.06 27.12
C THR A 309 7.51 7.00 26.62
N ILE A 310 6.75 6.56 25.62
CA ILE A 310 5.52 7.21 25.18
C ILE A 310 4.31 6.36 25.63
N SER A 311 3.55 6.88 26.60
CA SER A 311 2.41 6.20 27.21
C SER A 311 1.14 6.34 26.37
N ALA A 312 0.32 5.28 26.35
CA ALA A 312 -0.97 5.21 25.67
C ALA A 312 -2.11 5.00 26.69
N ASN A 313 -2.94 6.03 26.89
CA ASN A 313 -4.07 5.95 27.82
C ASN A 313 -5.16 4.97 27.32
N LYS A 314 -5.35 4.87 26.00
CA LYS A 314 -6.32 3.96 25.38
C LYS A 314 -5.61 2.78 24.71
N GLU A 315 -4.98 2.99 23.55
CA GLU A 315 -4.52 1.92 22.65
C GLU A 315 -3.14 2.25 22.05
N VAL A 316 -2.29 1.21 21.93
CA VAL A 316 -1.12 1.21 21.06
C VAL A 316 -1.53 0.55 19.74
N ILE A 317 -1.19 1.18 18.62
CA ILE A 317 -1.52 0.74 17.26
C ILE A 317 -0.22 0.45 16.53
N VAL A 318 -0.05 -0.77 16.06
CA VAL A 318 1.17 -1.18 15.34
C VAL A 318 0.91 -1.11 13.84
N SER A 319 1.63 -0.22 13.16
CA SER A 319 1.57 0.07 11.72
C SER A 319 2.99 0.12 11.10
N ALA A 320 3.95 -0.59 11.68
CA ALA A 320 5.37 -0.60 11.28
C ALA A 320 5.63 -1.33 9.95
N GLY A 321 4.63 -2.00 9.38
CA GLY A 321 4.70 -2.66 8.09
C GLY A 321 5.13 -4.13 8.16
N VAL A 322 5.23 -4.81 7.01
CA VAL A 322 5.14 -6.27 6.90
C VAL A 322 6.25 -7.01 7.64
N PHE A 323 7.43 -6.41 7.70
CA PHE A 323 8.62 -7.00 8.31
C PHE A 323 8.80 -6.50 9.76
N HIS A 324 8.56 -5.20 10.03
CA HIS A 324 8.78 -4.62 11.35
C HIS A 324 7.59 -4.77 12.33
N SER A 325 6.34 -4.87 11.88
CA SER A 325 5.21 -5.18 12.77
C SER A 325 5.38 -6.53 13.48
N PRO A 326 5.61 -7.68 12.79
CA PRO A 326 5.83 -8.94 13.48
C PRO A 326 7.14 -8.95 14.29
N GLN A 327 8.20 -8.28 13.83
CA GLN A 327 9.44 -8.13 14.60
C GLN A 327 9.19 -7.40 15.93
N LEU A 328 8.50 -6.26 15.91
CA LEU A 328 8.19 -5.47 17.11
C LEU A 328 7.32 -6.27 18.09
N LEU A 329 6.33 -7.01 17.59
CA LEU A 329 5.52 -7.91 18.41
C LEU A 329 6.40 -8.97 19.09
N MET A 330 7.28 -9.65 18.32
CA MET A 330 8.16 -10.68 18.85
C MET A 330 9.14 -10.16 19.90
N VAL A 331 9.86 -9.04 19.67
CA VAL A 331 10.75 -8.43 20.69
C VAL A 331 10.01 -7.84 21.89
N SER A 332 8.67 -7.76 21.81
CA SER A 332 7.76 -7.40 22.90
C SER A 332 7.08 -8.61 23.55
N GLY A 333 7.47 -9.84 23.18
CA GLY A 333 6.95 -11.09 23.76
C GLY A 333 5.60 -11.56 23.20
N ILE A 334 5.18 -11.06 22.05
CA ILE A 334 3.98 -11.53 21.32
C ILE A 334 4.42 -12.25 20.04
N GLY A 335 4.25 -13.56 19.98
CA GLY A 335 4.61 -14.35 18.81
C GLY A 335 4.76 -15.85 19.10
N PRO A 336 5.39 -16.63 18.20
CA PRO A 336 5.57 -18.07 18.39
C PRO A 336 6.44 -18.34 19.62
N LYS A 337 5.91 -19.04 20.64
CA LYS A 337 6.63 -19.28 21.90
C LYS A 337 8.04 -19.85 21.71
N ALA A 338 8.25 -20.78 20.79
CA ALA A 338 9.56 -21.37 20.53
C ALA A 338 10.61 -20.33 20.08
N THR A 339 10.21 -19.35 19.26
CA THR A 339 11.07 -18.22 18.85
C THR A 339 11.38 -17.31 20.04
N LEU A 340 10.37 -16.99 20.85
CA LEU A 340 10.54 -16.12 22.02
C LEU A 340 11.49 -16.76 23.06
N ASP A 341 11.30 -18.04 23.36
CA ASP A 341 12.14 -18.81 24.28
C ASP A 341 13.60 -18.87 23.77
N ALA A 342 13.82 -19.09 22.47
CA ALA A 342 15.15 -19.16 21.86
C ALA A 342 15.96 -17.85 21.98
N HIS A 343 15.28 -16.70 22.06
CA HIS A 343 15.90 -15.39 22.27
C HIS A 343 15.77 -14.88 23.72
N ASN A 344 15.36 -15.73 24.67
CA ASN A 344 15.15 -15.39 26.08
C ASN A 344 14.14 -14.25 26.32
N ILE A 345 13.14 -14.12 25.45
CA ILE A 345 12.10 -13.08 25.53
C ILE A 345 10.93 -13.59 26.38
N PRO A 346 10.54 -12.90 27.47
CA PRO A 346 9.38 -13.31 28.27
C PRO A 346 8.08 -13.29 27.47
N VAL A 347 7.38 -14.43 27.41
CA VAL A 347 6.13 -14.55 26.66
C VAL A 347 5.01 -13.73 27.30
N ILE A 348 4.49 -12.76 26.54
CA ILE A 348 3.27 -12.01 26.82
C ILE A 348 2.06 -12.75 26.23
N ALA A 349 2.17 -13.23 24.99
CA ALA A 349 1.17 -14.05 24.33
C ALA A 349 1.83 -14.99 23.29
N ASP A 350 1.53 -16.29 23.38
CA ASP A 350 1.91 -17.26 22.36
C ASP A 350 0.94 -17.17 21.18
N LEU A 351 1.39 -16.49 20.12
CA LEU A 351 0.65 -16.31 18.87
C LEU A 351 1.50 -16.85 17.71
N PRO A 352 1.43 -18.15 17.41
CA PRO A 352 2.29 -18.78 16.39
C PRO A 352 2.03 -18.29 14.96
N GLY A 353 0.98 -17.50 14.72
CA GLY A 353 0.73 -16.85 13.44
C GLY A 353 1.54 -15.56 13.20
N VAL A 354 2.15 -14.96 14.23
CA VAL A 354 2.97 -13.74 14.07
C VAL A 354 4.21 -14.06 13.23
N GLY A 355 4.42 -13.26 12.20
CA GLY A 355 5.49 -13.45 11.22
C GLY A 355 5.18 -14.51 10.15
N GLN A 356 4.09 -15.26 10.25
CA GLN A 356 3.77 -16.36 9.32
C GLN A 356 2.83 -15.93 8.19
N ASN A 357 2.71 -16.75 7.15
CA ASN A 357 1.82 -16.48 6.01
C ASN A 357 2.17 -15.12 5.35
N LEU A 358 3.46 -14.90 5.08
CA LEU A 358 3.88 -13.82 4.19
C LEU A 358 3.39 -14.13 2.77
N TRP A 359 2.53 -13.27 2.25
CA TRP A 359 2.17 -13.24 0.82
C TRP A 359 3.02 -12.17 0.15
N ASP A 360 3.43 -12.40 -1.08
CA ASP A 360 4.11 -11.42 -1.91
C ASP A 360 3.88 -11.75 -3.39
N GLN A 361 4.12 -10.77 -4.26
CA GLN A 361 3.96 -10.86 -5.70
C GLN A 361 5.32 -10.71 -6.39
N ILE A 362 5.60 -11.61 -7.33
CA ILE A 362 6.85 -11.62 -8.10
C ILE A 362 6.58 -11.50 -9.58
N PHE A 363 7.51 -10.86 -10.28
CA PHE A 363 7.44 -10.64 -11.72
C PHE A 363 8.76 -10.93 -12.43
N PHE A 364 8.69 -11.10 -13.75
CA PHE A 364 9.84 -11.17 -14.66
C PHE A 364 9.56 -10.32 -15.90
N ASP A 365 10.59 -10.01 -16.69
CA ASP A 365 10.50 -9.17 -17.89
C ASP A 365 10.87 -9.91 -19.18
N ILE A 366 10.02 -9.86 -20.20
CA ILE A 366 10.41 -10.22 -21.57
C ILE A 366 10.86 -8.97 -22.31
N LEU A 367 12.12 -8.95 -22.73
CA LEU A 367 12.78 -7.76 -23.28
C LEU A 367 12.97 -7.88 -24.80
N SER A 368 12.72 -6.79 -25.52
CA SER A 368 13.04 -6.67 -26.95
C SER A 368 13.52 -5.25 -27.26
N GLY A 369 14.43 -5.13 -28.23
CA GLY A 369 14.86 -3.84 -28.75
C GLY A 369 13.69 -3.15 -29.45
N VAL A 370 13.62 -1.83 -29.35
CA VAL A 370 12.64 -1.00 -30.05
C VAL A 370 13.31 0.22 -30.71
N ASN A 371 12.61 0.87 -31.64
CA ASN A 371 13.06 2.11 -32.29
C ASN A 371 12.32 3.37 -31.81
N THR A 372 11.39 3.23 -30.85
CA THR A 372 10.66 4.34 -30.25
C THR A 372 11.45 5.00 -29.13
N PRO A 373 11.40 6.34 -28.99
CA PRO A 373 12.04 7.03 -27.88
C PRO A 373 11.30 6.73 -26.57
N THR A 374 12.06 6.38 -25.53
CA THR A 374 11.54 6.20 -24.16
C THR A 374 11.65 7.49 -23.37
N THR A 375 10.85 7.62 -22.33
CA THR A 375 10.87 8.74 -21.39
C THR A 375 12.27 8.92 -20.79
N GLY A 376 12.95 7.82 -20.44
CA GLY A 376 14.34 7.84 -19.98
C GLY A 376 15.35 8.28 -21.03
N ALA A 377 15.20 7.85 -22.29
CA ALA A 377 16.05 8.31 -23.40
C ALA A 377 15.88 9.81 -23.67
N LEU A 378 14.64 10.32 -23.63
CA LEU A 378 14.34 11.75 -23.78
C LEU A 378 14.91 12.59 -22.62
N VAL A 379 14.75 12.14 -21.38
CA VAL A 379 15.30 12.81 -20.19
C VAL A 379 16.84 12.82 -20.21
N ALA A 380 17.46 11.76 -20.72
CA ALA A 380 18.91 11.64 -20.82
C ALA A 380 19.53 12.43 -22.00
N ASP A 381 18.74 12.88 -22.98
CA ASP A 381 19.22 13.65 -24.13
C ASP A 381 19.63 15.08 -23.71
N PRO A 382 20.94 15.43 -23.78
CA PRO A 382 21.40 16.76 -23.39
C PRO A 382 20.75 17.88 -24.20
N THR A 383 20.39 17.63 -25.46
CA THR A 383 19.81 18.62 -26.37
C THR A 383 18.36 18.97 -26.01
N GLN A 384 17.62 18.04 -25.37
CA GLN A 384 16.23 18.24 -24.97
C GLN A 384 16.07 18.56 -23.48
N SER A 385 17.07 18.23 -22.66
CA SER A 385 17.08 18.36 -21.19
C SER A 385 16.48 19.67 -20.65
N ALA A 386 16.90 20.84 -21.17
CA ALA A 386 16.42 22.15 -20.75
C ALA A 386 14.95 22.41 -21.13
N ASN A 387 14.50 21.91 -22.28
CA ASN A 387 13.11 22.04 -22.70
C ASN A 387 12.19 21.14 -21.85
N ILE A 388 12.58 19.88 -21.64
CA ILE A 388 11.87 18.91 -20.80
C ILE A 388 11.76 19.40 -19.35
N LEU A 389 12.83 19.97 -18.79
CA LEU A 389 12.80 20.58 -17.46
C LEU A 389 11.87 21.80 -17.41
N SER A 390 11.88 22.64 -18.44
CA SER A 390 10.98 23.80 -18.56
C SER A 390 9.49 23.40 -18.66
N GLN A 391 9.16 22.31 -19.37
CA GLN A 391 7.81 21.77 -19.42
C GLN A 391 7.31 21.37 -18.03
N TYR A 392 8.16 20.67 -17.25
CA TYR A 392 7.82 20.24 -15.90
C TYR A 392 7.67 21.43 -14.94
N LEU A 393 8.69 22.30 -14.85
CA LEU A 393 8.71 23.40 -13.88
C LEU A 393 7.62 24.45 -14.13
N ASN A 394 7.27 24.74 -15.39
CA ASN A 394 6.33 25.81 -15.71
C ASN A 394 4.88 25.32 -15.88
N ASN A 395 4.69 24.07 -16.34
CA ASN A 395 3.36 23.57 -16.76
C ASN A 395 2.95 22.25 -16.08
N ALA A 396 3.79 21.67 -15.20
CA ALA A 396 3.60 20.34 -14.63
C ALA A 396 3.39 19.25 -15.71
N SER A 397 4.10 19.36 -16.84
CA SER A 397 3.97 18.47 -18.00
C SER A 397 5.33 17.91 -18.46
N GLY A 398 5.34 17.16 -19.55
CA GLY A 398 6.56 16.59 -20.13
C GLY A 398 7.08 15.36 -19.38
N PRO A 399 8.17 14.72 -19.88
CA PRO A 399 8.71 13.45 -19.38
C PRO A 399 8.82 13.30 -17.86
N TYR A 400 9.24 14.33 -17.11
CA TYR A 400 9.36 14.25 -15.64
C TYR A 400 8.02 14.04 -14.91
N SER A 401 6.89 14.42 -15.52
CA SER A 401 5.53 14.20 -15.00
C SER A 401 4.97 12.79 -15.25
N SER A 402 5.75 11.92 -15.93
CA SER A 402 5.35 10.55 -16.22
C SER A 402 5.60 9.63 -15.02
N ALA A 403 4.66 8.72 -14.77
CA ALA A 403 4.86 7.53 -13.94
C ALA A 403 4.57 6.27 -14.76
N GLY A 404 4.63 5.09 -14.13
CA GLY A 404 4.17 3.84 -14.74
C GLY A 404 2.71 3.98 -15.17
N GLY A 405 2.42 3.68 -16.44
CA GLY A 405 1.19 4.16 -17.08
C GLY A 405 0.13 3.11 -17.40
N PHE A 406 0.50 1.85 -17.64
CA PHE A 406 -0.39 0.86 -18.26
C PHE A 406 -0.17 -0.55 -17.71
N ILE A 407 -1.26 -1.20 -17.30
CA ILE A 407 -1.29 -2.59 -16.85
C ILE A 407 -2.46 -3.35 -17.47
N ALA A 408 -2.44 -4.67 -17.38
CA ALA A 408 -3.57 -5.53 -17.74
C ALA A 408 -3.72 -6.68 -16.74
N PHE A 409 -4.95 -7.16 -16.53
CA PHE A 409 -5.24 -8.27 -15.62
C PHE A 409 -5.90 -9.42 -16.38
N GLU A 410 -5.45 -10.65 -16.13
CA GLU A 410 -5.91 -11.83 -16.86
C GLU A 410 -6.14 -13.03 -15.95
N LYS A 411 -7.16 -13.82 -16.27
CA LYS A 411 -7.20 -15.25 -15.93
C LYS A 411 -6.81 -16.00 -17.19
N ILE A 412 -5.74 -16.78 -17.13
CA ILE A 412 -5.05 -17.30 -18.32
C ILE A 412 -6.06 -18.09 -19.18
N PRO A 413 -6.19 -17.82 -20.49
CA PRO A 413 -7.16 -18.49 -21.34
C PRO A 413 -6.96 -20.00 -21.31
N LYS A 414 -8.04 -20.80 -21.30
CA LYS A 414 -7.96 -22.27 -21.18
C LYS A 414 -7.03 -22.92 -22.22
N ALA A 415 -6.98 -22.38 -23.44
CA ALA A 415 -6.11 -22.85 -24.51
C ALA A 415 -4.60 -22.60 -24.28
N GLN A 416 -4.24 -21.80 -23.27
CA GLN A 416 -2.87 -21.45 -22.88
C GLN A 416 -2.50 -22.06 -21.52
N ARG A 417 -3.35 -22.91 -20.93
CA ARG A 417 -3.09 -23.60 -19.66
C ARG A 417 -2.44 -24.96 -19.92
N ASN A 418 -1.25 -25.17 -19.40
CA ASN A 418 -0.64 -26.48 -19.20
C ASN A 418 -0.56 -26.77 -17.70
N PHE A 419 -1.72 -26.77 -17.03
CA PHE A 419 -1.80 -26.81 -15.57
C PHE A 419 -2.11 -28.22 -15.07
N THR A 420 -1.53 -28.58 -13.93
CA THR A 420 -1.91 -29.79 -13.20
C THR A 420 -3.33 -29.67 -12.64
N GLU A 421 -3.95 -30.81 -12.35
CA GLU A 421 -5.24 -30.85 -11.65
C GLU A 421 -5.15 -30.12 -10.30
N ARG A 422 -4.03 -30.27 -9.57
CA ARG A 422 -3.76 -29.56 -8.31
C ARG A 422 -3.80 -28.05 -8.49
N THR A 423 -3.07 -27.49 -9.45
CA THR A 423 -3.07 -26.05 -9.73
C THR A 423 -4.46 -25.57 -10.13
N THR A 424 -5.16 -26.34 -10.95
CA THR A 424 -6.55 -26.03 -11.33
C THR A 424 -7.49 -26.02 -10.12
N SER A 425 -7.39 -27.00 -9.22
CA SER A 425 -8.17 -27.04 -7.98
C SER A 425 -7.84 -25.89 -7.04
N LEU A 426 -6.57 -25.51 -6.89
CA LEU A 426 -6.13 -24.37 -6.09
C LEU A 426 -6.69 -23.05 -6.62
N LEU A 427 -6.58 -22.80 -7.92
CA LEU A 427 -7.17 -21.63 -8.59
C LEU A 427 -8.69 -21.56 -8.42
N ASN A 428 -9.38 -22.70 -8.42
CA ASN A 428 -10.82 -22.77 -8.18
C ASN A 428 -11.25 -22.47 -6.72
N THR A 429 -10.31 -22.37 -5.77
CA THR A 429 -10.62 -21.87 -4.41
C THR A 429 -10.68 -20.34 -4.33
N LEU A 430 -10.16 -19.64 -5.34
CA LEU A 430 -10.18 -18.18 -5.43
C LEU A 430 -11.45 -17.70 -6.15
N PRO A 431 -11.90 -16.46 -5.91
CA PRO A 431 -13.04 -15.88 -6.61
C PRO A 431 -12.94 -15.95 -8.13
N SER A 432 -14.09 -16.08 -8.80
CA SER A 432 -14.15 -16.19 -10.26
C SER A 432 -13.59 -14.96 -10.97
N ASP A 433 -13.72 -13.78 -10.38
CA ASP A 433 -13.19 -12.50 -10.87
C ASP A 433 -11.73 -12.23 -10.45
N TRP A 434 -11.17 -12.96 -9.49
CA TRP A 434 -9.78 -12.80 -9.02
C TRP A 434 -8.78 -13.06 -10.18
N PRO A 435 -7.91 -12.10 -10.53
CA PRO A 435 -6.96 -12.26 -11.63
C PRO A 435 -5.85 -13.26 -11.27
N GLU A 436 -5.41 -14.03 -12.25
CA GLU A 436 -4.30 -14.98 -12.08
C GLU A 436 -2.96 -14.27 -12.28
N ILE A 437 -2.91 -13.37 -13.28
CA ILE A 437 -1.74 -12.60 -13.70
C ILE A 437 -2.12 -11.13 -13.84
N GLU A 438 -1.18 -10.25 -13.53
CA GLU A 438 -1.13 -8.87 -14.01
C GLU A 438 0.07 -8.73 -14.96
N TYR A 439 -0.11 -7.99 -16.05
CA TYR A 439 0.94 -7.62 -16.97
C TYR A 439 1.25 -6.13 -16.82
N VAL A 440 2.52 -5.78 -16.79
CA VAL A 440 3.00 -4.39 -16.79
C VAL A 440 3.78 -4.17 -18.07
N VAL A 441 3.60 -3.02 -18.73
CA VAL A 441 4.42 -2.65 -19.90
C VAL A 441 5.29 -1.46 -19.54
N LEU A 442 6.59 -1.61 -19.78
CA LEU A 442 7.61 -0.64 -19.42
C LEU A 442 8.57 -0.43 -20.59
N ALA A 443 9.35 0.65 -20.54
CA ALA A 443 10.43 0.86 -21.48
C ALA A 443 11.54 1.69 -20.83
N PHE A 444 12.79 1.41 -21.18
CA PHE A 444 13.96 2.01 -20.57
C PHE A 444 15.09 2.22 -21.61
N PRO A 445 16.05 3.13 -21.35
CA PRO A 445 17.23 3.28 -22.20
C PRO A 445 18.08 2.01 -22.16
N GLY A 446 18.51 1.54 -23.34
CA GLY A 446 19.48 0.48 -23.53
C GLY A 446 20.90 1.03 -23.69
N ALA A 447 21.85 0.13 -23.96
CA ALA A 447 23.24 0.51 -24.24
C ALA A 447 23.35 1.37 -25.51
N ASN A 448 24.34 2.27 -25.54
CA ASN A 448 24.70 3.09 -26.71
C ASN A 448 23.53 3.90 -27.32
N GLY A 449 22.56 4.33 -26.50
CA GLY A 449 21.40 5.11 -26.96
C GLY A 449 20.29 4.29 -27.63
N SER A 450 20.38 2.96 -27.62
CA SER A 450 19.25 2.09 -27.98
C SER A 450 18.10 2.22 -26.98
N THR A 451 16.91 1.75 -27.35
CA THR A 451 15.76 1.66 -26.44
C THR A 451 15.27 0.22 -26.33
N VAL A 452 14.84 -0.15 -25.12
CA VAL A 452 14.35 -1.49 -24.79
C VAL A 452 12.93 -1.36 -24.27
N GLY A 453 12.02 -2.14 -24.84
CA GLY A 453 10.70 -2.36 -24.27
C GLY A 453 10.69 -3.62 -23.41
N ALA A 454 9.82 -3.63 -22.40
CA ALA A 454 9.57 -4.77 -21.54
C ALA A 454 8.08 -5.09 -21.50
N MET A 455 7.75 -6.38 -21.61
CA MET A 455 6.46 -6.92 -21.20
C MET A 455 6.67 -7.81 -20.00
N SER A 456 6.24 -7.30 -18.86
CA SER A 456 6.40 -7.93 -17.56
C SER A 456 5.14 -8.72 -17.19
N ALA A 457 5.29 -9.81 -16.44
CA ALA A 457 4.15 -10.53 -15.86
C ALA A 457 4.38 -10.78 -14.37
N THR A 458 3.42 -10.38 -13.54
CA THR A 458 3.41 -10.59 -12.08
C THR A 458 2.28 -11.53 -11.66
N ILE A 459 2.54 -12.40 -10.69
CA ILE A 459 1.54 -13.36 -10.18
C ILE A 459 0.58 -12.70 -9.19
N GLN A 460 -0.72 -12.76 -9.49
CA GLN A 460 -1.80 -12.22 -8.64
C GLN A 460 -2.46 -13.29 -7.76
N ALA A 461 -2.22 -14.57 -8.06
CA ALA A 461 -2.71 -15.73 -7.30
C ALA A 461 -1.56 -16.61 -6.74
N PRO A 462 -0.60 -16.07 -5.96
CA PRO A 462 0.52 -16.86 -5.44
C PRO A 462 0.08 -17.85 -4.35
N PHE A 463 0.65 -19.05 -4.35
CA PHE A 463 0.43 -20.13 -3.39
C PHE A 463 1.63 -20.36 -2.45
N SER A 464 2.85 -20.00 -2.86
CA SER A 464 4.03 -19.95 -1.97
C SER A 464 3.79 -19.06 -0.75
N ARG A 465 4.28 -19.46 0.44
CA ARG A 465 4.13 -18.70 1.69
C ARG A 465 5.46 -18.53 2.40
N GLY A 466 5.88 -17.28 2.54
CA GLY A 466 7.06 -16.92 3.31
C GLY A 466 6.79 -16.77 4.81
N ASN A 467 7.82 -16.34 5.52
CA ASN A 467 7.73 -15.90 6.92
C ASN A 467 8.77 -14.80 7.24
N VAL A 468 8.57 -14.18 8.40
CA VAL A 468 9.46 -13.22 9.02
C VAL A 468 9.71 -13.67 10.46
N THR A 469 10.97 -13.71 10.88
CA THR A 469 11.32 -14.00 12.28
C THR A 469 12.41 -13.04 12.78
N ILE A 470 12.73 -13.09 14.07
CA ILE A 470 13.75 -12.25 14.68
C ILE A 470 15.13 -12.92 14.62
N SER A 471 16.18 -12.12 14.49
CA SER A 471 17.58 -12.56 14.56
C SER A 471 18.14 -12.48 15.98
N SER A 472 17.59 -11.58 16.81
CA SER A 472 17.98 -11.36 18.21
C SER A 472 16.78 -10.83 19.02
N SER A 473 16.99 -10.54 20.31
CA SER A 473 16.03 -9.85 21.18
C SER A 473 16.00 -8.32 21.02
N SER A 474 16.69 -7.76 20.02
CA SER A 474 16.80 -6.32 19.75
C SER A 474 15.99 -5.93 18.51
N ILE A 475 15.38 -4.74 18.52
CA ILE A 475 14.74 -4.17 17.32
C ILE A 475 15.77 -3.61 16.31
N ALA A 476 17.00 -3.35 16.77
CA ALA A 476 18.04 -2.72 15.95
C ALA A 476 18.69 -3.72 14.98
N ASP A 477 18.64 -5.01 15.28
CA ASP A 477 19.09 -6.07 14.39
C ASP A 477 17.99 -6.37 13.35
N PRO A 478 18.29 -6.40 12.03
CA PRO A 478 17.27 -6.64 11.02
C PRO A 478 16.51 -7.98 11.20
N PRO A 479 15.22 -8.02 10.83
CA PRO A 479 14.46 -9.26 10.86
C PRO A 479 14.96 -10.24 9.80
N ILE A 480 14.84 -11.53 10.07
CA ILE A 480 15.10 -12.60 9.11
C ILE A 480 13.87 -12.72 8.22
N ILE A 481 14.02 -12.40 6.93
CA ILE A 481 12.92 -12.40 5.95
C ILE A 481 13.12 -13.56 4.98
N ASN A 482 12.17 -14.49 4.93
CA ASN A 482 12.10 -15.53 3.92
C ASN A 482 10.84 -15.37 3.08
N MET A 483 10.98 -14.99 1.81
CA MET A 483 9.84 -14.82 0.91
C MET A 483 9.26 -16.17 0.43
N ALA A 484 10.08 -17.23 0.43
CA ALA A 484 9.78 -18.56 -0.06
C ALA A 484 9.24 -18.60 -1.51
N TRP A 485 9.70 -17.69 -2.38
CA TRP A 485 9.22 -17.59 -3.75
C TRP A 485 9.42 -18.90 -4.55
N LEU A 486 8.43 -19.26 -5.37
CA LEU A 486 8.43 -20.46 -6.23
C LEU A 486 8.55 -21.80 -5.48
N THR A 487 8.19 -21.83 -4.19
CA THR A 487 8.19 -23.07 -3.38
C THR A 487 6.94 -23.92 -3.61
N ASP A 488 5.81 -23.32 -4.01
CA ASP A 488 4.66 -24.05 -4.55
C ASP A 488 4.75 -24.15 -6.09
N PRO A 489 4.67 -25.35 -6.69
CA PRO A 489 4.78 -25.52 -8.14
C PRO A 489 3.67 -24.82 -8.93
N ALA A 490 2.51 -24.55 -8.33
CA ALA A 490 1.41 -23.82 -8.99
C ALA A 490 1.83 -22.41 -9.44
N ASP A 491 2.73 -21.76 -8.69
CA ASP A 491 3.25 -20.44 -9.04
C ASP A 491 4.14 -20.50 -10.30
N GLY A 492 4.92 -21.59 -10.43
CA GLY A 492 5.72 -21.86 -11.61
C GLY A 492 4.86 -22.12 -12.85
N GLU A 493 3.83 -22.96 -12.73
CA GLU A 493 2.87 -23.24 -13.82
C GLU A 493 2.19 -21.95 -14.32
N LEU A 494 1.74 -21.08 -13.40
CA LEU A 494 1.14 -19.79 -13.73
C LEU A 494 2.11 -18.85 -14.47
N LEU A 495 3.33 -18.72 -13.96
CA LEU A 495 4.34 -17.81 -14.54
C LEU A 495 4.86 -18.32 -15.89
N VAL A 496 4.99 -19.63 -16.11
CA VAL A 496 5.32 -20.22 -17.43
C VAL A 496 4.23 -19.91 -18.46
N ALA A 497 2.95 -20.00 -18.08
CA ALA A 497 1.86 -19.64 -18.98
C ALA A 497 1.79 -18.13 -19.24
N ALA A 498 2.04 -17.29 -18.23
CA ALA A 498 2.14 -15.84 -18.36
C ALA A 498 3.30 -15.42 -19.29
N PHE A 499 4.43 -16.11 -19.21
CA PHE A 499 5.60 -15.90 -20.06
C PHE A 499 5.24 -16.09 -21.54
N LYS A 500 4.50 -17.17 -21.86
CA LYS A 500 4.02 -17.44 -23.23
C LYS A 500 3.05 -16.34 -23.71
N ARG A 501 2.23 -15.77 -22.82
CA ARG A 501 1.35 -14.63 -23.13
C ARG A 501 2.13 -13.35 -23.43
N CYS A 502 3.17 -13.02 -22.66
CA CYS A 502 4.09 -11.91 -22.97
C CYS A 502 4.74 -12.08 -24.35
N ARG A 503 5.25 -13.28 -24.68
CA ARG A 503 5.76 -13.58 -26.02
C ARG A 503 4.71 -13.48 -27.12
N GLN A 504 3.47 -13.89 -26.86
CA GLN A 504 2.37 -13.73 -27.81
C GLN A 504 2.11 -12.26 -28.14
N ALA A 505 2.15 -11.36 -27.16
CA ALA A 505 2.03 -9.92 -27.40
C ALA A 505 3.26 -9.36 -28.13
N TRP A 506 4.48 -9.77 -27.75
CA TRP A 506 5.72 -9.39 -28.45
C TRP A 506 5.82 -9.84 -29.91
N ASN A 507 5.05 -10.86 -30.28
CA ASN A 507 4.98 -11.41 -31.64
C ASN A 507 3.70 -10.97 -32.39
N SER A 508 2.92 -10.04 -31.83
CA SER A 508 1.80 -9.42 -32.55
C SER A 508 2.30 -8.53 -33.70
N SER A 509 1.58 -8.52 -34.82
CA SER A 509 1.89 -7.68 -36.00
C SER A 509 1.83 -6.17 -35.71
N VAL A 510 1.19 -5.79 -34.60
CA VAL A 510 1.15 -4.42 -34.06
C VAL A 510 2.55 -3.88 -33.77
N LEU A 511 3.49 -4.74 -33.35
CA LEU A 511 4.84 -4.33 -32.94
C LEU A 511 5.89 -4.42 -34.04
N THR A 512 5.56 -5.01 -35.20
CA THR A 512 6.45 -5.08 -36.37
C THR A 512 7.06 -3.74 -36.77
N PRO A 513 6.37 -2.57 -36.72
CA PRO A 513 6.97 -1.28 -37.06
C PRO A 513 8.04 -0.79 -36.07
N ILE A 514 7.99 -1.26 -34.81
CA ILE A 514 8.86 -0.72 -33.74
C ILE A 514 9.92 -1.69 -33.23
N LYS A 515 9.74 -3.01 -33.39
CA LYS A 515 10.67 -4.03 -32.87
C LYS A 515 11.99 -4.01 -33.64
N VAL A 516 13.11 -4.05 -32.91
CA VAL A 516 14.47 -4.02 -33.44
C VAL A 516 15.24 -5.25 -32.99
N GLY A 517 15.65 -6.09 -33.94
CA GLY A 517 16.44 -7.29 -33.68
C GLY A 517 15.66 -8.44 -33.03
N PRO A 518 16.37 -9.48 -32.57
CA PRO A 518 15.79 -10.62 -31.86
C PRO A 518 15.35 -10.24 -30.42
N GLU A 519 14.71 -11.17 -29.73
CA GLU A 519 14.41 -11.06 -28.29
C GLU A 519 15.72 -10.90 -27.49
N ILE A 520 15.77 -9.90 -26.61
CA ILE A 520 16.97 -9.59 -25.80
C ILE A 520 17.06 -10.52 -24.58
N ALA A 521 15.94 -10.75 -23.90
CA ALA A 521 15.85 -11.64 -22.75
C ALA A 521 14.45 -12.29 -22.68
N PRO A 522 14.36 -13.61 -22.42
CA PRO A 522 15.48 -14.56 -22.32
C PRO A 522 16.23 -14.85 -23.62
N GLY A 523 15.63 -14.57 -24.78
CA GLY A 523 16.17 -14.96 -26.07
C GLY A 523 15.62 -16.30 -26.58
N GLU A 524 15.84 -16.56 -27.86
CA GLU A 524 15.15 -17.60 -28.63
C GLU A 524 15.46 -19.05 -28.21
N ALA A 525 16.49 -19.28 -27.39
CA ALA A 525 16.85 -20.61 -26.91
C ALA A 525 15.91 -21.16 -25.80
N VAL A 526 15.31 -20.28 -25.00
CA VAL A 526 14.38 -20.67 -23.92
C VAL A 526 13.02 -20.96 -24.55
N GLN A 527 12.58 -22.23 -24.61
CA GLN A 527 11.35 -22.61 -25.34
C GLN A 527 10.43 -23.58 -24.60
N SER A 528 10.98 -24.63 -23.94
CA SER A 528 10.16 -25.59 -23.19
C SER A 528 9.66 -25.00 -21.87
N ASP A 529 8.64 -25.62 -21.27
CA ASP A 529 8.10 -25.18 -19.97
C ASP A 529 9.18 -25.29 -18.88
N GLU A 530 10.07 -26.27 -19.02
CA GLU A 530 11.25 -26.49 -18.21
C GLU A 530 12.30 -25.38 -18.38
N ASP A 531 12.65 -25.01 -19.63
CA ASP A 531 13.58 -23.90 -19.90
C ASP A 531 13.04 -22.58 -19.35
N ILE A 532 11.75 -22.32 -19.61
CA ILE A 532 11.05 -21.11 -19.18
C ILE A 532 11.07 -21.03 -17.65
N LEU A 533 10.69 -22.10 -16.94
CA LEU A 533 10.71 -22.12 -15.49
C LEU A 533 12.14 -21.98 -14.93
N ALA A 534 13.13 -22.62 -15.55
CA ALA A 534 14.53 -22.48 -15.14
C ALA A 534 15.04 -21.04 -15.25
N TRP A 535 14.70 -20.34 -16.34
CA TRP A 535 15.02 -18.92 -16.52
C TRP A 535 14.22 -18.02 -15.56
N ILE A 536 12.91 -18.25 -15.39
CA ILE A 536 12.07 -17.49 -14.44
C ILE A 536 12.68 -17.55 -13.03
N ARG A 537 13.10 -18.74 -12.56
CA ARG A 537 13.73 -18.91 -11.24
C ARG A 537 14.93 -17.98 -11.02
N THR A 538 15.79 -17.78 -12.03
CA THR A 538 16.98 -16.93 -11.90
C THR A 538 16.69 -15.44 -12.12
N GLN A 539 15.50 -15.07 -12.58
CA GLN A 539 15.18 -13.70 -13.01
C GLN A 539 14.00 -13.04 -12.27
N VAL A 540 13.18 -13.78 -11.51
CA VAL A 540 12.06 -13.17 -10.77
C VAL A 540 12.53 -12.10 -9.77
N VAL A 541 11.75 -11.03 -9.68
CA VAL A 541 11.98 -9.84 -8.85
C VAL A 541 10.69 -9.45 -8.12
N PRO A 542 10.77 -8.74 -6.97
CA PRO A 542 9.58 -8.31 -6.25
C PRO A 542 8.89 -7.15 -6.97
N ILE A 543 7.56 -7.07 -6.88
CA ILE A 543 6.81 -5.83 -7.18
C ILE A 543 6.50 -5.03 -5.90
N TRP A 544 7.21 -5.33 -4.80
CA TRP A 544 7.10 -4.66 -3.49
C TRP A 544 5.70 -4.67 -2.84
N HIS A 545 4.92 -5.75 -3.05
CA HIS A 545 3.59 -5.95 -2.44
C HIS A 545 3.51 -7.02 -1.31
N PRO A 546 4.45 -7.05 -0.33
CA PRO A 546 4.46 -8.06 0.72
C PRO A 546 3.43 -7.77 1.82
N SER A 547 2.76 -8.80 2.33
CA SER A 547 1.68 -8.63 3.31
C SER A 547 1.49 -9.82 4.27
N SER A 548 0.45 -9.74 5.10
CA SER A 548 -0.20 -10.89 5.77
C SER A 548 0.59 -11.61 6.88
N THR A 549 1.76 -11.09 7.28
CA THR A 549 2.59 -11.55 8.41
C THR A 549 1.95 -11.35 9.80
N CYS A 550 0.96 -10.47 9.89
CA CYS A 550 0.05 -10.32 11.02
C CYS A 550 -1.37 -10.57 10.53
N LYS A 551 -1.68 -11.83 10.17
CA LYS A 551 -2.95 -12.17 9.53
C LYS A 551 -4.12 -11.95 10.48
N ILE A 552 -5.13 -11.20 10.05
CA ILE A 552 -6.44 -11.13 10.72
C ILE A 552 -7.02 -12.55 10.79
N ASN A 553 -7.37 -12.99 12.00
CA ASN A 553 -7.96 -14.29 12.23
C ASN A 553 -9.19 -14.19 13.13
N LEU A 554 -10.12 -15.16 13.00
CA LEU A 554 -11.30 -15.24 13.83
C LEU A 554 -10.90 -15.61 15.25
N PHE A 555 -10.78 -14.61 16.14
CA PHE A 555 -10.65 -14.86 17.57
C PHE A 555 -11.97 -15.43 18.09
N LEU A 556 -12.10 -16.77 18.03
CA LEU A 556 -13.10 -17.50 18.79
C LEU A 556 -12.80 -17.27 20.27
N GLN A 557 -13.43 -16.23 20.85
CA GLN A 557 -13.58 -16.13 22.29
C GLN A 557 -14.08 -17.49 22.77
N HIS A 558 -13.33 -18.12 23.69
CA HIS A 558 -13.65 -19.43 24.21
C HIS A 558 -15.03 -19.39 24.86
N SER A 559 -16.03 -19.78 24.09
CA SER A 559 -17.41 -19.90 24.53
C SER A 559 -17.43 -21.04 25.54
N ARG A 560 -17.59 -20.72 26.83
CA ARG A 560 -17.86 -21.75 27.85
C ARG A 560 -19.04 -22.60 27.36
N PRO A 561 -18.99 -23.93 27.50
CA PRO A 561 -20.04 -24.81 26.99
C PRO A 561 -21.39 -24.44 27.60
N PRO A 562 -22.48 -24.44 26.81
CA PRO A 562 -23.79 -24.00 27.28
C PRO A 562 -24.38 -25.01 28.26
N ASN A 563 -24.44 -24.65 29.53
CA ASN A 563 -25.27 -25.36 30.50
C ASN A 563 -26.75 -25.14 30.13
N ASN A 564 -27.38 -26.16 29.56
CA ASN A 564 -28.83 -26.21 29.39
C ASN A 564 -29.53 -26.16 30.76
N LYS A 565 -30.35 -25.13 30.99
CA LYS A 565 -31.66 -25.26 31.66
C LYS A 565 -32.49 -23.97 31.60
N HIS A 566 -33.75 -24.16 31.19
CA HIS A 566 -34.87 -23.20 31.16
C HIS A 566 -34.73 -21.98 30.23
N GLY A 567 -35.67 -21.89 29.29
CA GLY A 567 -35.75 -20.77 28.35
C GLY A 567 -36.70 -19.66 28.80
N LEU A 568 -36.56 -18.51 28.17
CA LEU A 568 -37.64 -17.54 27.92
C LEU A 568 -37.19 -16.62 26.77
N ALA A 569 -38.08 -16.36 25.82
CA ALA A 569 -37.73 -15.61 24.62
C ALA A 569 -37.60 -14.11 24.89
N HIS A 570 -36.41 -13.55 24.69
CA HIS A 570 -36.22 -12.10 24.60
C HIS A 570 -35.35 -11.71 23.39
N ARG A 571 -35.90 -10.79 22.58
CA ARG A 571 -35.25 -10.22 21.39
C ARG A 571 -33.91 -9.58 21.77
N PRO A 572 -32.78 -9.94 21.12
CA PRO A 572 -31.52 -9.26 21.37
C PRO A 572 -31.53 -7.86 20.73
N ARG A 573 -31.49 -6.82 21.55
CA ARG A 573 -31.22 -5.45 21.08
C ARG A 573 -29.81 -5.40 20.47
N ARG A 574 -29.71 -5.05 19.18
CA ARG A 574 -28.44 -4.88 18.48
C ARG A 574 -27.61 -3.74 19.13
N ARG A 575 -26.52 -4.11 19.80
CA ARG A 575 -25.33 -3.25 19.96
C ARG A 575 -24.11 -4.08 19.60
N ARG A 576 -23.68 -3.96 18.34
CA ARG A 576 -22.46 -4.56 17.80
C ARG A 576 -21.50 -3.43 17.45
N THR A 577 -20.33 -3.38 18.10
CA THR A 577 -19.22 -2.52 17.68
C THR A 577 -17.91 -3.31 17.76
N PRO A 578 -17.60 -4.15 16.75
CA PRO A 578 -16.24 -4.66 16.56
C PRO A 578 -15.30 -3.51 16.19
N CYS A 579 -14.01 -3.63 16.51
CA CYS A 579 -12.96 -2.85 15.84
C CYS A 579 -12.81 -3.36 14.39
N ARG A 580 -12.42 -2.48 13.46
CA ARG A 580 -12.66 -2.65 12.01
C ARG A 580 -11.53 -2.10 11.16
N SER A 581 -11.33 -2.73 9.98
CA SER A 581 -10.58 -2.23 8.80
C SER A 581 -9.08 -1.98 9.02
N LEU A 582 -8.20 -1.91 8.01
CA LEU A 582 -8.29 -1.98 6.53
C LEU A 582 -7.10 -2.90 6.10
N GLN A 583 -6.83 -3.37 4.87
CA GLN A 583 -7.30 -3.23 3.49
C GLN A 583 -6.76 -4.47 2.71
N THR A 584 -7.10 -4.70 1.45
CA THR A 584 -6.43 -5.69 0.55
C THR A 584 -4.94 -5.38 0.32
N LEU A 585 -4.07 -6.25 0.82
CA LEU A 585 -2.61 -6.18 0.75
C LEU A 585 -1.96 -4.83 1.15
N PRO A 586 -2.20 -4.32 2.37
CA PRO A 586 -1.14 -3.70 3.15
C PRO A 586 -0.56 -4.71 4.12
N SER A 587 0.75 -4.64 4.22
CA SER A 587 1.51 -4.90 5.42
C SER A 587 0.77 -4.65 6.76
N SER A 588 0.41 -5.74 7.45
CA SER A 588 0.28 -5.89 8.91
C SER A 588 0.00 -4.63 9.75
N VAL A 589 -1.28 -4.34 9.97
CA VAL A 589 -1.77 -3.38 10.97
C VAL A 589 -2.51 -4.14 12.07
N GLU A 590 -2.16 -3.89 13.35
CA GLU A 590 -2.83 -4.48 14.52
C GLU A 590 -3.37 -3.42 15.48
N LEU A 591 -4.57 -3.66 16.03
CA LEU A 591 -5.29 -2.80 16.97
C LEU A 591 -5.52 -3.51 18.32
N PHE A 592 -4.99 -2.97 19.42
CA PHE A 592 -5.16 -3.54 20.77
C PHE A 592 -6.10 -2.70 21.64
N ARG A 593 -7.31 -3.22 21.93
CA ARG A 593 -8.39 -2.47 22.60
C ARG A 593 -8.52 -2.74 24.12
N PRO A 594 -8.66 -1.72 24.98
CA PRO A 594 -9.16 -1.89 26.35
C PRO A 594 -10.68 -2.10 26.39
N HIS A 595 -11.15 -2.88 27.36
CA HIS A 595 -12.57 -3.04 27.67
C HIS A 595 -12.90 -2.45 29.04
N PRO A 596 -13.73 -1.39 29.14
CA PRO A 596 -14.24 -0.94 30.42
C PRO A 596 -15.50 -1.73 30.80
N TYR A 597 -15.58 -2.20 32.04
CA TYR A 597 -16.80 -2.74 32.64
C TYR A 597 -17.28 -1.76 33.71
N GLN A 598 -18.45 -1.14 33.51
CA GLN A 598 -19.13 -0.36 34.56
C GLN A 598 -20.53 -0.92 34.81
N SER A 599 -20.64 -1.76 35.85
CA SER A 599 -21.91 -2.20 36.39
C SER A 599 -22.56 -1.07 37.21
N ARG A 600 -23.45 -0.28 36.60
CA ARG A 600 -24.34 0.61 37.35
C ARG A 600 -25.42 -0.20 38.08
N THR A 601 -25.17 -0.53 39.34
CA THR A 601 -26.19 -1.03 40.27
C THR A 601 -27.21 0.08 40.57
N ARG A 602 -28.41 -0.02 39.99
CA ARG A 602 -29.55 0.82 40.39
C ARG A 602 -30.17 0.24 41.66
N ASN A 603 -29.80 0.78 42.82
CA ASN A 603 -30.61 0.61 44.03
C ASN A 603 -32.00 1.22 43.80
N ARG A 604 -33.03 0.38 43.76
CA ARG A 604 -34.43 0.80 43.92
C ARG A 604 -34.92 0.29 45.27
N SER A 605 -34.97 1.19 46.24
CA SER A 605 -35.71 0.97 47.48
C SER A 605 -37.19 0.78 47.17
N ARG A 606 -37.76 -0.36 47.56
CA ARG A 606 -39.22 -0.52 47.64
C ARG A 606 -39.67 0.11 48.94
N ARG A 607 -40.38 1.24 48.87
CA ARG A 607 -41.24 1.68 49.97
C ARG A 607 -42.43 0.72 50.06
N SER A 608 -42.66 0.18 51.25
CA SER A 608 -43.84 -0.59 51.60
C SER A 608 -44.98 0.32 52.06
N GLY A 609 -46.19 0.03 51.56
CA GLY A 609 -47.46 0.55 52.05
C GLY A 609 -48.56 0.24 51.03
N SER A 610 -49.76 -0.19 51.41
CA SER A 610 -50.27 -0.62 52.73
C SER A 610 -51.69 -1.18 52.54
N VAL A 611 -52.17 -2.00 53.48
CA VAL A 611 -53.58 -2.46 53.61
C VAL A 611 -54.03 -3.49 52.56
N GLY A 612 -54.69 -4.55 53.03
CA GLY A 612 -55.22 -5.67 52.23
C GLY A 612 -54.97 -6.99 52.94
#